data_AF-A0AA35V1H7-F1
#
_entry.id   AF-A0AA35V1H7-F1
#
_cell.length_a   1.000
_cell.length_b   1.000
_cell.length_c   1.000
_cell.angle_alpha   90.00
_cell.angle_beta   90.00
_cell.angle_gamma   90.00
#
_symmetry.space_group_name_H-M   'P 1'
#
loop_
_entity.id
_entity.type
_entity.pdbx_description
1 polymer ?
#
loop_
_entity_poly.entity_id
_entity_poly.type
_entity_poly.pdbx_seq_one_letter_code
_entity_poly.pdbx_strand_id
1 'polypeptide(L)'
;MAQLLDEMIEQILIRSEVSDLIRYRSVSKSWKDVISDPDFIKAHLENSYRRDREYGKMGNRRIAMSATPQCNWEHLSDADNLYFVRRTRHLLGSSNGLVCVSPSRTEFSVINPETREVNKLKKPEILDQAGPLIYGFGYDSSKDNYKVVLGFRKGNNLTCFLKFSLESNIWEVIGEINYTFITRVGVLYNGALHWVVSHGTANNKKYVILSFDLSDDKFEEIPQTCQRATFWGLCVYFMVKCYPSKCGG
;
A
#
# COMPACT_ATOMS: atom_id res chain seq x y z
N MET A 1 6.96 28.74 -30.18
CA MET A 1 5.53 28.87 -29.83
C MET A 1 4.89 27.53 -29.51
N ALA A 2 5.09 26.46 -30.31
CA ALA A 2 4.55 25.12 -30.01
C ALA A 2 4.97 24.56 -28.64
N GLN A 3 6.26 24.60 -28.29
CA GLN A 3 6.78 24.14 -27.00
C GLN A 3 6.14 24.81 -25.77
N LEU A 4 5.86 26.12 -25.85
CA LEU A 4 5.23 26.86 -24.74
C LEU A 4 3.77 26.40 -24.52
N LEU A 5 3.06 26.07 -25.59
CA LEU A 5 1.70 25.51 -25.51
C LEU A 5 1.71 24.11 -24.91
N ASP A 6 2.69 23.28 -25.28
CA ASP A 6 2.83 21.92 -24.76
C ASP A 6 3.11 21.93 -23.24
N GLU A 7 4.03 22.80 -22.78
CA GLU A 7 4.31 23.02 -21.35
C GLU A 7 3.06 23.50 -20.59
N MET A 8 2.27 24.41 -21.18
CA MET A 8 1.04 24.88 -20.57
C MET A 8 -0.01 23.78 -20.45
N ILE A 9 -0.16 22.93 -21.47
CA ILE A 9 -1.07 21.78 -21.45
C ILE A 9 -0.64 20.81 -20.34
N GLU A 10 0.63 20.48 -20.25
CA GLU A 10 1.15 19.58 -19.22
C GLU A 10 0.88 20.12 -17.81
N GLN A 11 1.07 21.41 -17.58
CA GLN A 11 0.76 22.07 -16.30
C GLN A 11 -0.73 22.05 -15.94
N ILE A 12 -1.61 22.11 -16.94
CA ILE A 12 -3.06 21.95 -16.73
C ILE A 12 -3.36 20.51 -16.35
N LEU A 13 -2.86 19.54 -17.12
CA LEU A 13 -3.09 18.11 -16.90
C LEU A 13 -2.55 17.65 -15.53
N ILE A 14 -1.36 18.12 -15.11
CA ILE A 14 -0.78 17.82 -13.78
C ILE A 14 -1.69 18.25 -12.62
N ARG A 15 -2.53 19.27 -12.81
CA ARG A 15 -3.42 19.83 -11.77
C ARG A 15 -4.82 19.23 -11.81
N SER A 16 -5.19 18.56 -12.89
CA SER A 16 -6.49 17.90 -13.05
C SER A 16 -6.65 16.71 -12.11
N GLU A 17 -7.90 16.36 -11.80
CA GLU A 17 -8.20 15.13 -11.05
C GLU A 17 -8.01 13.91 -11.95
N VAL A 18 -7.77 12.74 -11.34
CA VAL A 18 -7.53 11.50 -12.11
C VAL A 18 -8.74 11.13 -12.97
N SER A 19 -9.95 11.36 -12.46
CA SER A 19 -11.22 11.17 -13.16
C SER A 19 -11.30 11.96 -14.46
N ASP A 20 -10.84 13.21 -14.46
CA ASP A 20 -10.78 14.06 -15.65
C ASP A 20 -9.69 13.60 -16.62
N LEU A 21 -8.52 13.23 -16.11
CA LEU A 21 -7.43 12.70 -16.95
C LEU A 21 -7.85 11.46 -17.74
N ILE A 22 -8.64 10.57 -17.14
CA ILE A 22 -9.20 9.40 -17.83
C ILE A 22 -10.06 9.83 -19.03
N ARG A 23 -10.87 10.89 -18.89
CA ARG A 23 -11.68 11.44 -19.99
C ARG A 23 -10.80 12.11 -21.04
N TYR A 24 -9.78 12.85 -20.60
CA TYR A 24 -8.84 13.58 -21.45
C TYR A 24 -8.01 12.68 -22.36
N ARG A 25 -7.75 11.42 -21.96
CA ARG A 25 -7.15 10.41 -22.86
C ARG A 25 -7.93 10.18 -24.15
N SER A 26 -9.21 10.52 -24.21
CA SER A 26 -10.04 10.38 -25.43
C SER A 26 -10.01 11.60 -26.35
N VAL A 27 -9.45 12.74 -25.90
CA VAL A 27 -9.47 14.01 -26.64
C VAL A 27 -8.48 14.00 -27.82
N SER A 28 -7.26 13.50 -27.62
CA SER A 28 -6.25 13.40 -28.68
C SER A 28 -5.20 12.33 -28.37
N LYS A 29 -4.47 11.88 -29.41
CA LYS A 29 -3.32 10.95 -29.24
C LYS A 29 -2.22 11.56 -28.38
N SER A 30 -1.86 12.82 -28.66
CA SER A 30 -0.84 13.55 -27.89
C SER A 30 -1.17 13.61 -26.40
N TRP A 31 -2.43 13.91 -26.04
CA TRP A 31 -2.85 13.95 -24.64
C TRP A 31 -2.81 12.56 -24.00
N LYS A 32 -3.26 11.54 -24.73
CA LYS A 32 -3.15 10.15 -24.27
C LYS A 32 -1.70 9.76 -24.00
N ASP A 33 -0.77 10.16 -24.87
CA ASP A 33 0.65 9.85 -24.75
C ASP A 33 1.24 10.53 -23.51
N VAL A 34 0.99 11.83 -23.31
CA VAL A 34 1.41 12.56 -22.09
C VAL A 34 0.84 11.93 -20.82
N ILE A 35 -0.47 11.62 -20.79
CA ILE A 35 -1.12 11.05 -19.59
C ILE A 35 -0.68 9.59 -19.33
N SER A 36 -0.07 8.92 -20.31
CA SER A 36 0.45 7.56 -20.16
C SER A 36 1.96 7.55 -19.88
N ASP A 37 2.61 8.71 -19.95
CA ASP A 37 4.03 8.85 -19.69
C ASP A 37 4.37 8.62 -18.20
N PRO A 38 5.38 7.78 -17.88
CA PRO A 38 5.74 7.49 -16.49
C PRO A 38 6.16 8.72 -15.69
N ASP A 39 6.85 9.69 -16.30
CA ASP A 39 7.32 10.89 -15.61
C ASP A 39 6.14 11.83 -15.33
N PHE A 40 5.21 11.96 -16.27
CA PHE A 40 3.93 12.64 -16.03
C PHE A 40 3.16 12.01 -14.87
N ILE A 41 3.05 10.67 -14.83
CA ILE A 41 2.35 9.96 -13.75
C ILE A 41 2.99 10.26 -12.39
N LYS A 42 4.32 10.23 -12.30
CA LYS A 42 5.07 10.57 -11.07
C LYS A 42 4.82 12.02 -10.66
N ALA A 43 4.96 12.97 -11.59
CA ALA A 43 4.75 14.40 -11.34
C ALA A 43 3.30 14.70 -10.91
N HIS A 44 2.32 14.08 -11.56
CA HIS A 44 0.90 14.19 -11.20
C HIS A 44 0.66 13.67 -9.78
N LEU A 45 1.20 12.50 -9.44
CA LEU A 45 1.05 11.89 -8.13
C LEU A 45 1.68 12.75 -7.02
N GLU A 46 2.90 13.25 -7.23
CA GLU A 46 3.58 14.14 -6.29
C GLU A 46 2.79 15.43 -6.07
N ASN A 47 2.29 16.04 -7.14
CA ASN A 47 1.44 17.22 -7.06
C ASN A 47 0.14 16.92 -6.31
N SER A 48 -0.45 15.75 -6.52
CA SER A 48 -1.62 15.24 -5.82
C SER A 48 -1.39 15.17 -4.30
N TYR A 49 -0.28 14.56 -3.87
CA TYR A 49 0.09 14.46 -2.46
C TYR A 49 0.43 15.83 -1.85
N ARG A 50 1.12 16.69 -2.59
CA ARG A 50 1.45 18.05 -2.16
C ARG A 50 0.17 18.86 -1.90
N ARG A 51 -0.78 18.83 -2.83
CA ARG A 51 -2.09 19.49 -2.65
C ARG A 51 -2.83 18.95 -1.43
N ASP A 52 -2.92 17.62 -1.29
CA ASP A 52 -3.60 17.01 -0.13
C ASP A 52 -2.97 17.43 1.21
N ARG A 53 -1.65 17.62 1.24
CA ARG A 53 -0.93 18.16 2.40
C ARG A 53 -1.28 19.62 2.66
N GLU A 54 -1.17 20.47 1.63
CA GLU A 54 -1.42 21.91 1.72
C GLU A 54 -2.85 22.23 2.16
N TYR A 55 -3.84 21.47 1.66
CA TYR A 55 -5.25 21.67 1.98
C TYR A 55 -5.76 20.81 3.14
N GLY A 56 -4.90 20.05 3.82
CA GLY A 56 -5.30 19.17 4.93
C GLY A 56 -6.25 18.03 4.53
N LYS A 57 -6.24 17.62 3.26
CA LYS A 57 -7.13 16.60 2.67
C LYS A 57 -6.54 15.19 2.62
N MET A 58 -5.32 14.96 3.13
CA MET A 58 -4.69 13.62 3.13
C MET A 58 -5.60 12.51 3.69
N GLY A 59 -6.44 12.81 4.69
CA GLY A 59 -7.37 11.85 5.30
C GLY A 59 -8.65 11.56 4.50
N ASN A 60 -8.85 12.24 3.37
CA ASN A 60 -10.06 12.13 2.55
C ASN A 60 -9.98 10.99 1.53
N ARG A 61 -8.77 10.51 1.19
CA ARG A 61 -8.59 9.34 0.33
C ARG A 61 -8.77 8.06 1.14
N ARG A 62 -10.03 7.69 1.40
CA ARG A 62 -10.38 6.48 2.14
C ARG A 62 -10.82 5.39 1.19
N ILE A 63 -10.19 4.22 1.32
CA ILE A 63 -10.67 3.00 0.66
C ILE A 63 -11.60 2.31 1.66
N ALA A 64 -12.90 2.30 1.36
CA ALA A 64 -13.89 1.57 2.14
C ALA A 64 -14.13 0.19 1.51
N MET A 65 -14.05 -0.88 2.31
CA MET A 65 -14.46 -2.22 1.90
C MET A 65 -15.79 -2.55 2.58
N SER A 66 -16.88 -2.69 1.81
CA SER A 66 -18.17 -3.15 2.36
C SER A 66 -18.19 -4.67 2.55
N ALA A 67 -18.71 -5.11 3.70
CA ALA A 67 -18.80 -6.52 4.09
C ALA A 67 -20.18 -7.15 3.82
N THR A 68 -21.18 -6.39 3.37
CA THR A 68 -22.54 -6.91 3.16
C THR A 68 -22.70 -7.56 1.78
N PRO A 69 -23.31 -8.76 1.68
CA PRO A 69 -23.66 -9.37 0.39
C PRO A 69 -24.97 -8.84 -0.21
N GLN A 70 -25.65 -7.89 0.44
CA GLN A 70 -26.97 -7.40 0.05
C GLN A 70 -26.89 -5.91 -0.33
N CYS A 71 -26.46 -5.66 -1.55
CA CYS A 71 -26.98 -4.52 -2.31
C CYS A 71 -27.78 -5.14 -3.45
N ASN A 72 -29.11 -5.15 -3.31
CA ASN A 72 -29.99 -5.37 -4.45
C ASN A 72 -29.82 -4.16 -5.37
N TRP A 73 -29.58 -4.46 -6.64
CA TRP A 73 -28.93 -3.58 -7.62
C TRP A 73 -29.83 -2.49 -8.23
N GLU A 74 -31.07 -2.30 -7.76
CA GLU A 74 -32.07 -1.52 -8.50
C GLU A 74 -32.37 -0.11 -7.96
N HIS A 75 -31.90 0.27 -6.77
CA HIS A 75 -32.22 1.60 -6.19
C HIS A 75 -31.01 2.32 -5.55
N LEU A 76 -29.87 2.33 -6.25
CA LEU A 76 -28.81 3.32 -5.99
C LEU A 76 -28.61 4.14 -7.26
N SER A 77 -29.56 5.04 -7.47
CA SER A 77 -29.40 6.21 -8.32
C SER A 77 -28.42 7.18 -7.64
N ASP A 78 -27.14 6.85 -7.68
CA ASP A 78 -26.05 7.81 -7.86
C ASP A 78 -24.76 7.00 -7.95
N ALA A 79 -24.02 7.26 -9.03
CA ALA A 79 -22.78 6.61 -9.38
C ALA A 79 -21.78 6.70 -8.24
N ASP A 80 -21.40 5.57 -7.63
CA ASP A 80 -20.07 5.28 -7.10
C ASP A 80 -20.09 3.99 -6.27
N ASN A 81 -19.06 3.14 -6.46
CA ASN A 81 -18.71 1.95 -5.66
C ASN A 81 -19.38 0.62 -5.99
N LEU A 82 -18.74 -0.16 -6.87
CA LEU A 82 -19.05 -1.56 -7.08
C LEU A 82 -17.81 -2.32 -7.58
N TYR A 83 -17.17 -3.16 -6.76
CA TYR A 83 -16.25 -4.16 -7.34
C TYR A 83 -16.28 -5.58 -6.78
N PHE A 84 -16.67 -5.88 -5.54
CA PHE A 84 -16.46 -7.25 -5.08
C PHE A 84 -17.46 -7.73 -3.99
N VAL A 85 -18.03 -8.94 -4.14
CA VAL A 85 -18.84 -9.69 -3.13
C VAL A 85 -18.10 -10.98 -2.68
N ARG A 86 -17.71 -11.13 -1.39
CA ARG A 86 -17.27 -12.37 -0.66
C ARG A 86 -16.49 -12.11 0.66
N ARG A 87 -16.59 -13.06 1.60
CA ARG A 87 -16.38 -12.96 3.07
C ARG A 87 -14.92 -12.94 3.62
N THR A 88 -13.87 -13.03 2.80
CA THR A 88 -12.49 -13.20 3.30
C THR A 88 -11.48 -12.25 2.66
N ARG A 89 -11.84 -10.97 2.49
CA ARG A 89 -10.91 -10.00 1.91
C ARG A 89 -9.96 -9.43 2.94
N HIS A 90 -8.69 -9.40 2.57
CA HIS A 90 -7.68 -8.62 3.28
C HIS A 90 -7.16 -7.52 2.36
N LEU A 91 -7.11 -6.30 2.88
CA LEU A 91 -6.35 -5.20 2.30
C LEU A 91 -4.91 -5.35 2.79
N LEU A 92 -3.97 -5.52 1.87
CA LEU A 92 -2.54 -5.66 2.19
C LEU A 92 -1.86 -4.31 2.32
N GLY A 93 -2.38 -3.30 1.64
CA GLY A 93 -1.88 -1.93 1.67
C GLY A 93 -2.27 -1.17 0.41
N SER A 94 -1.90 0.11 0.40
CA SER A 94 -2.05 1.00 -0.75
C SER A 94 -0.77 1.81 -0.93
N SER A 95 -0.39 2.06 -2.18
CA SER A 95 0.77 2.88 -2.52
C SER A 95 0.53 3.54 -3.87
N ASN A 96 0.79 4.84 -3.99
CA ASN A 96 0.72 5.58 -5.26
C ASN A 96 -0.62 5.41 -6.01
N GLY A 97 -1.74 5.38 -5.28
CA GLY A 97 -3.07 5.16 -5.85
C GLY A 97 -3.40 3.70 -6.20
N LEU A 98 -2.44 2.78 -6.13
CA LEU A 98 -2.68 1.34 -6.27
C LEU A 98 -3.04 0.71 -4.93
N VAL A 99 -3.84 -0.35 -4.99
CA VAL A 99 -4.35 -1.09 -3.84
C VAL A 99 -4.05 -2.57 -4.01
N CYS A 100 -3.39 -3.18 -3.03
CA CYS A 100 -3.17 -4.62 -3.02
C CYS A 100 -4.20 -5.31 -2.13
N VAL A 101 -4.90 -6.28 -2.68
CA VAL A 101 -5.95 -7.04 -2.00
C VAL A 101 -5.73 -8.53 -2.13
N SER A 102 -6.24 -9.27 -1.16
CA SER A 102 -6.29 -10.73 -1.18
C SER A 102 -7.75 -11.18 -1.20
N PRO A 103 -8.29 -11.61 -2.36
CA PRO A 103 -9.66 -12.09 -2.48
C PRO A 103 -9.93 -13.40 -1.73
N SER A 104 -8.89 -14.22 -1.57
CA SER A 104 -8.90 -15.50 -0.86
C SER A 104 -7.53 -15.74 -0.22
N ARG A 105 -7.41 -16.70 0.71
CA ARG A 105 -6.17 -16.96 1.47
C ARG A 105 -4.92 -17.21 0.62
N THR A 106 -5.09 -17.54 -0.66
CA THR A 106 -4.00 -17.95 -1.56
C THR A 106 -3.93 -17.08 -2.83
N GLU A 107 -4.77 -16.06 -2.95
CA GLU A 107 -4.84 -15.19 -4.12
C GLU A 107 -4.60 -13.74 -3.74
N PHE A 108 -3.87 -13.06 -4.61
CA PHE A 108 -3.46 -11.67 -4.43
C PHE A 108 -3.65 -10.91 -5.75
N SER A 109 -4.03 -9.65 -5.66
CA SER A 109 -4.21 -8.80 -6.83
C SER A 109 -3.86 -7.36 -6.47
N VAL A 110 -3.23 -6.67 -7.41
CA VAL A 110 -3.03 -5.22 -7.35
C VAL A 110 -4.04 -4.57 -8.28
N ILE A 111 -4.73 -3.57 -7.77
CA ILE A 111 -5.86 -2.91 -8.43
C ILE A 111 -5.55 -1.43 -8.50
N ASN A 112 -5.84 -0.83 -9.66
CA ASN A 112 -5.98 0.61 -9.78
C ASN A 112 -7.48 0.94 -9.66
N PRO A 113 -7.95 1.55 -8.55
CA PRO A 113 -9.37 1.85 -8.37
C PRO A 113 -9.94 2.81 -9.42
N GLU A 114 -9.11 3.70 -9.96
CA GLU A 114 -9.49 4.74 -10.92
C GLU A 114 -9.65 4.17 -12.33
N THR A 115 -8.66 3.40 -12.80
CA THR A 115 -8.71 2.79 -14.14
C THR A 115 -9.46 1.46 -14.17
N ARG A 116 -9.72 0.88 -12.99
CA ARG A 116 -10.35 -0.45 -12.80
C ARG A 116 -9.50 -1.60 -13.34
N GLU A 117 -8.23 -1.35 -13.62
CA GLU A 117 -7.28 -2.37 -14.04
C GLU A 117 -6.93 -3.28 -12.85
N VAL A 118 -6.88 -4.58 -13.12
CA VAL A 118 -6.59 -5.62 -12.13
C VAL A 118 -5.42 -6.46 -12.60
N ASN A 119 -4.34 -6.42 -11.84
CA ASN A 119 -3.18 -7.28 -12.03
C ASN A 119 -3.24 -8.44 -11.02
N LYS A 120 -3.50 -9.65 -11.51
CA LYS A 120 -3.53 -10.87 -10.68
C LYS A 120 -2.11 -11.39 -10.51
N LEU A 121 -1.70 -11.56 -9.25
CA LEU A 121 -0.35 -12.01 -8.94
C LEU A 121 -0.26 -13.54 -9.03
N LYS A 122 0.92 -14.05 -9.39
CA LYS A 122 1.18 -15.49 -9.30
C LYS A 122 1.01 -15.96 -7.86
N LYS A 123 0.58 -17.20 -7.69
CA LYS A 123 0.47 -17.82 -6.37
C LYS A 123 1.88 -18.19 -5.87
N PRO A 124 2.22 -17.92 -4.60
CA PRO A 124 3.47 -18.42 -4.04
C PRO A 124 3.44 -19.95 -3.97
N GLU A 125 4.58 -20.61 -4.16
CA GLU A 125 4.67 -22.08 -4.09
C GLU A 125 4.50 -22.60 -2.66
N ILE A 126 4.97 -21.82 -1.69
CA ILE A 126 4.84 -22.11 -0.26
C ILE A 126 3.48 -21.58 0.21
N LEU A 127 2.45 -22.43 0.16
CA LEU A 127 1.13 -22.13 0.70
C LEU A 127 0.85 -22.96 1.95
N ASP A 128 0.82 -22.29 3.09
CA ASP A 128 0.04 -22.76 4.23
C ASP A 128 -1.46 -22.62 3.88
N GLN A 129 -2.25 -23.67 4.09
CA GLN A 129 -3.71 -23.61 3.90
C GLN A 129 -4.36 -22.55 4.80
N ALA A 130 -3.73 -22.21 5.92
CA ALA A 130 -4.15 -21.12 6.79
C ALA A 130 -3.93 -19.73 6.17
N GLY A 131 -3.18 -19.60 5.08
CA GLY A 131 -2.81 -18.34 4.45
C GLY A 131 -1.77 -17.53 5.26
N PRO A 132 -1.38 -16.33 4.78
CA PRO A 132 -0.31 -15.58 5.44
C PRO A 132 -0.73 -15.09 6.83
N LEU A 133 0.20 -15.11 7.77
CA LEU A 133 0.03 -14.48 9.08
C LEU A 133 0.07 -12.96 8.96
N ILE A 134 1.00 -12.45 8.14
CA ILE A 134 1.23 -11.02 7.93
C ILE A 134 1.28 -10.70 6.44
N TYR A 135 1.05 -9.43 6.15
CA TYR A 135 1.05 -8.88 4.81
C TYR A 135 1.59 -7.45 4.81
N GLY A 136 2.08 -7.00 3.66
CA GLY A 136 2.36 -5.60 3.38
C GLY A 136 2.48 -5.37 1.88
N PHE A 137 2.21 -4.15 1.46
CA PHE A 137 2.35 -3.72 0.07
C PHE A 137 2.94 -2.32 0.02
N GLY A 138 3.89 -2.10 -0.87
CA GLY A 138 4.46 -0.78 -1.06
C GLY A 138 5.31 -0.63 -2.30
N TYR A 139 5.63 0.63 -2.59
CA TYR A 139 6.49 1.02 -3.69
C TYR A 139 7.94 1.17 -3.22
N ASP A 140 8.85 0.51 -3.92
CA ASP A 140 10.30 0.64 -3.82
C ASP A 140 10.75 1.67 -4.86
N SER A 141 11.01 2.90 -4.39
CA SER A 141 11.47 3.99 -5.25
C SER A 141 12.87 3.77 -5.83
N SER A 142 13.70 2.90 -5.24
CA SER A 142 15.05 2.64 -5.73
C SER A 142 15.06 1.81 -7.01
N LYS A 143 14.04 0.95 -7.18
CA LYS A 143 13.88 0.02 -8.31
C LYS A 143 12.66 0.36 -9.18
N ASP A 144 11.98 1.47 -8.91
CA ASP A 144 10.74 1.90 -9.55
C ASP A 144 9.69 0.79 -9.65
N ASN A 145 9.48 0.07 -8.54
CA ASN A 145 8.73 -1.17 -8.57
C ASN A 145 7.89 -1.37 -7.30
N TYR A 146 6.80 -2.11 -7.44
CA TYR A 146 5.94 -2.44 -6.30
C TYR A 146 6.27 -3.82 -5.77
N LYS A 147 6.27 -3.92 -4.44
CA LYS A 147 6.53 -5.17 -3.74
C LYS A 147 5.37 -5.57 -2.85
N VAL A 148 5.11 -6.87 -2.79
CA VAL A 148 4.21 -7.48 -1.81
C VAL A 148 5.06 -8.32 -0.87
N VAL A 149 4.89 -8.13 0.43
CA VAL A 149 5.57 -8.92 1.47
C VAL A 149 4.54 -9.75 2.20
N LEU A 150 4.78 -11.06 2.29
CA LEU A 150 3.96 -12.01 3.01
C LEU A 150 4.80 -12.72 4.06
N GLY A 151 4.21 -13.06 5.19
CA GLY A 151 4.86 -13.90 6.19
C GLY A 151 3.95 -15.05 6.60
N PHE A 152 4.50 -16.25 6.59
CA PHE A 152 3.81 -17.51 6.91
C PHE A 152 4.37 -18.09 8.19
N ARG A 153 3.49 -18.67 9.02
CA ARG A 153 3.92 -19.33 10.25
C ARG A 153 4.73 -20.58 9.91
N LYS A 154 5.88 -20.74 10.56
CA LYS A 154 6.73 -21.92 10.48
C LYS A 154 7.02 -22.42 11.90
N GLY A 155 6.42 -23.53 12.31
CA GLY A 155 6.52 -24.01 13.69
C GLY A 155 5.87 -23.06 14.71
N ASN A 156 6.41 -22.99 15.93
CA ASN A 156 5.76 -22.30 17.04
C ASN A 156 5.84 -20.76 16.95
N ASN A 157 7.05 -20.21 16.76
CA ASN A 157 7.27 -18.75 16.81
C ASN A 157 8.05 -18.19 15.61
N LEU A 158 8.45 -19.03 14.64
CA LEU A 158 9.15 -18.55 13.45
C LEU A 158 8.14 -18.12 12.39
N THR A 159 8.45 -17.03 11.71
CA THR A 159 7.73 -16.54 10.54
C THR A 159 8.67 -16.54 9.36
N CYS A 160 8.33 -17.27 8.30
CA CYS A 160 9.05 -17.27 7.03
C CYS A 160 8.46 -16.18 6.13
N PHE A 161 9.32 -15.31 5.63
CA PHE A 161 8.94 -14.18 4.80
C PHE A 161 9.20 -14.45 3.32
N LEU A 162 8.24 -14.07 2.50
CA LEU A 162 8.34 -14.03 1.05
C LEU A 162 8.10 -12.61 0.57
N LYS A 163 8.88 -12.17 -0.43
CA LYS A 163 8.60 -10.96 -1.20
C LYS A 163 8.18 -11.34 -2.61
N PHE A 164 7.37 -10.49 -3.20
CA PHE A 164 7.03 -10.53 -4.61
C PHE A 164 7.33 -9.18 -5.22
N SER A 165 7.95 -9.19 -6.39
CA SER A 165 8.22 -8.02 -7.22
C SER A 165 7.26 -8.01 -8.41
N LEU A 166 6.56 -6.89 -8.63
CA LEU A 166 5.59 -6.79 -9.73
C LEU A 166 6.27 -6.88 -11.11
N GLU A 167 7.44 -6.28 -11.24
CA GLU A 167 8.26 -6.31 -12.46
C GLU A 167 8.70 -7.73 -12.83
N SER A 168 9.31 -8.47 -11.90
CA SER A 168 9.82 -9.82 -12.17
C SER A 168 8.71 -10.88 -12.16
N ASN A 169 7.59 -10.59 -11.49
CA ASN A 169 6.47 -11.51 -11.31
C ASN A 169 6.91 -12.85 -10.70
N ILE A 170 7.77 -12.78 -9.68
CA ILE A 170 8.38 -13.91 -8.97
C ILE A 170 8.26 -13.70 -7.45
N TRP A 171 8.04 -14.80 -6.73
CA TRP A 171 8.12 -14.88 -5.26
C TRP A 171 9.52 -15.33 -4.85
N GLU A 172 10.12 -14.63 -3.89
CA GLU A 172 11.44 -14.94 -3.35
C GLU A 172 11.35 -15.06 -1.83
N VAL A 173 12.06 -16.04 -1.27
CA VAL A 173 12.19 -16.20 0.18
C VAL A 173 13.21 -15.18 0.70
N ILE A 174 12.79 -14.38 1.67
CA ILE A 174 13.63 -13.33 2.28
C ILE A 174 14.40 -13.90 3.47
N GLY A 175 13.73 -14.72 4.29
CA GLY A 175 14.31 -15.30 5.49
C GLY A 175 13.27 -15.61 6.57
N GLU A 176 13.76 -16.02 7.73
CA GLU A 176 12.94 -16.42 8.87
C GLU A 176 13.24 -15.55 10.08
N ILE A 177 12.20 -15.12 10.79
CA ILE A 177 12.36 -14.27 11.97
C ILE A 177 11.49 -14.79 13.12
N ASN A 178 12.02 -14.70 14.32
CA ASN A 178 11.38 -15.14 15.55
C ASN A 178 10.72 -13.97 16.30
N TYR A 179 9.56 -13.53 15.82
CA TYR A 179 8.73 -12.51 16.47
C TYR A 179 7.28 -12.97 16.55
N THR A 180 6.58 -12.52 17.60
CA THR A 180 5.12 -12.61 17.68
C THR A 180 4.51 -11.33 17.12
N PHE A 181 3.84 -11.42 15.98
CA PHE A 181 3.18 -10.28 15.33
C PHE A 181 1.87 -9.91 16.02
N ILE A 182 1.75 -8.63 16.39
CA ILE A 182 0.53 -8.05 16.99
C ILE A 182 -0.36 -7.48 15.89
N THR A 183 0.23 -6.81 14.90
CA THR A 183 -0.46 -6.30 13.71
C THR A 183 -0.20 -7.20 12.51
N ARG A 184 -1.24 -7.47 11.72
CA ARG A 184 -1.13 -8.31 10.51
C ARG A 184 -0.76 -7.52 9.25
N VAL A 185 -1.21 -6.28 9.14
CA VAL A 185 -0.99 -5.43 7.95
C VAL A 185 0.17 -4.48 8.24
N GLY A 186 1.15 -4.47 7.35
CA GLY A 186 2.31 -3.60 7.42
C GLY A 186 1.97 -2.22 6.90
N VAL A 187 2.30 -1.19 7.67
CA VAL A 187 2.11 0.19 7.23
C VAL A 187 3.34 0.66 6.47
N LEU A 188 3.13 1.11 5.24
CA LEU A 188 4.18 1.71 4.43
C LEU A 188 4.47 3.12 4.92
N TYR A 189 5.72 3.38 5.27
CA TYR A 189 6.22 4.71 5.60
C TYR A 189 7.69 4.82 5.20
N ASN A 190 8.06 5.91 4.54
CA ASN A 190 9.45 6.20 4.16
C ASN A 190 10.18 5.02 3.47
N GLY A 191 9.51 4.36 2.53
CA GLY A 191 10.09 3.23 1.78
C GLY A 191 10.14 1.89 2.53
N ALA A 192 9.66 1.83 3.77
CA ALA A 192 9.67 0.61 4.57
C ALA A 192 8.29 0.22 5.11
N LEU A 193 8.07 -1.08 5.26
CA LEU A 193 6.86 -1.64 5.87
C LEU A 193 7.08 -1.84 7.36
N HIS A 194 6.12 -1.40 8.17
CA HIS A 194 6.22 -1.43 9.62
C HIS A 194 5.13 -2.30 10.24
N TRP A 195 5.52 -3.21 11.13
CA TRP A 195 4.61 -4.01 11.94
C TRP A 195 4.93 -3.85 13.42
N VAL A 196 3.90 -3.90 14.25
CA VAL A 196 4.07 -3.99 15.69
C VAL A 196 4.26 -5.46 16.07
N VAL A 197 5.36 -5.74 16.74
CA VAL A 197 5.76 -7.10 17.13
C VAL A 197 6.10 -7.17 18.61
N SER A 198 6.20 -8.39 19.12
CA SER A 198 6.69 -8.67 20.46
C SER A 198 7.64 -9.86 20.47
N HIS A 199 8.59 -9.83 21.40
CA HIS A 199 9.54 -10.90 21.67
C HIS A 199 9.87 -10.96 23.18
N GLY A 200 10.52 -12.05 23.60
CA GLY A 200 10.79 -12.35 25.00
C GLY A 200 9.86 -13.42 25.58
N THR A 201 10.03 -13.71 26.86
CA THR A 201 9.24 -14.74 27.56
C THR A 201 7.86 -14.20 27.94
N ALA A 202 6.92 -15.10 28.29
CA ALA A 202 5.58 -14.72 28.72
C ALA A 202 5.58 -13.66 29.85
N ASN A 203 6.58 -13.70 30.74
CA ASN A 203 6.70 -12.82 31.89
C ASN A 203 7.48 -11.53 31.60
N ASN A 204 8.18 -11.42 30.45
CA ASN A 204 8.96 -10.25 30.08
C ASN A 204 8.86 -9.96 28.57
N LYS A 205 7.62 -9.77 28.10
CA LYS A 205 7.36 -9.36 26.71
C LYS A 205 7.76 -7.92 26.48
N LYS A 206 8.64 -7.72 25.50
CA LYS A 206 8.96 -6.41 24.93
C LYS A 206 8.18 -6.20 23.64
N TYR A 207 7.70 -4.99 23.44
CA TYR A 207 7.01 -4.57 22.22
C TYR A 207 7.90 -3.63 21.45
N VAL A 208 8.07 -3.90 20.16
CA VAL A 208 8.95 -3.15 19.26
C VAL A 208 8.27 -3.00 17.90
N ILE A 209 8.78 -2.08 17.08
CA ILE A 209 8.35 -1.97 15.69
C ILE A 209 9.38 -2.71 14.84
N LEU A 210 8.92 -3.69 14.07
CA LEU A 210 9.72 -4.33 13.04
C LEU A 210 9.51 -3.56 11.73
N SER A 211 10.59 -3.00 11.20
CA SER A 211 10.65 -2.38 9.90
C SER A 211 11.22 -3.35 8.87
N PHE A 212 10.69 -3.35 7.65
CA PHE A 212 11.27 -4.01 6.49
C PHE A 212 11.49 -2.99 5.39
N ASP A 213 12.75 -2.70 5.10
CA ASP A 213 13.13 -1.77 4.04
C ASP A 213 12.88 -2.41 2.68
N LEU A 214 12.05 -1.76 1.85
CA LEU A 214 11.71 -2.31 0.54
C LEU A 214 12.87 -2.20 -0.45
N SER A 215 13.84 -1.30 -0.29
CA SER A 215 14.95 -1.14 -1.23
C SER A 215 16.04 -2.19 -1.02
N ASP A 216 16.45 -2.35 0.24
CA ASP A 216 17.54 -3.21 0.69
C ASP A 216 17.09 -4.63 1.03
N ASP A 217 15.78 -4.86 1.13
CA ASP A 217 15.16 -6.12 1.54
C ASP A 217 15.66 -6.60 2.93
N LYS A 218 15.83 -5.67 3.88
CA LYS A 218 16.35 -5.92 5.23
C LYS A 218 15.33 -5.62 6.31
N PHE A 219 15.41 -6.39 7.39
CA PHE A 219 14.63 -6.16 8.60
C PHE A 219 15.42 -5.39 9.63
N GLU A 220 14.80 -4.40 10.25
CA GLU A 220 15.37 -3.62 11.33
C GLU A 220 14.38 -3.49 12.49
N GLU A 221 14.90 -3.61 13.72
CA GLU A 221 14.12 -3.36 14.92
C GLU A 221 14.23 -1.88 15.29
N ILE A 222 13.09 -1.22 15.47
CA ILE A 222 13.01 0.13 15.97
C ILE A 222 12.53 0.06 17.43
N PRO A 223 13.39 0.39 18.41
CA PRO A 223 13.04 0.38 19.82
C PRO A 223 11.90 1.37 20.11
N GLN A 224 10.90 0.95 20.89
CA GLN A 224 9.89 1.88 21.38
C GLN A 224 10.44 2.67 22.58
N THR A 225 10.39 4.00 22.49
CA THR A 225 10.83 4.91 23.55
C THR A 225 9.77 5.25 24.60
N CYS A 226 8.52 4.75 24.47
CA CYS A 226 7.40 5.15 25.35
C CYS A 226 6.66 3.97 25.99
N GLN A 227 6.34 4.06 27.28
CA GLN A 227 5.73 3.00 28.11
C GLN A 227 4.26 2.70 27.74
N ARG A 228 3.91 1.41 27.86
CA ARG A 228 2.65 0.64 27.70
C ARG A 228 1.28 1.33 27.53
N ALA A 229 1.01 2.53 28.07
CA ALA A 229 -0.35 3.06 28.21
C ALA A 229 -0.94 3.73 26.95
N THR A 230 -0.11 4.02 25.95
CA THR A 230 -0.52 4.75 24.73
C THR A 230 -0.53 3.90 23.46
N PHE A 231 -0.29 2.59 23.59
CA PHE A 231 0.03 1.65 22.52
C PHE A 231 -1.00 1.58 21.38
N TRP A 232 -2.30 1.67 21.67
CA TRP A 232 -3.34 1.55 20.62
C TRP A 232 -3.66 2.88 19.94
N GLY A 233 -3.69 3.98 20.72
CA GLY A 233 -3.95 5.31 20.19
C GLY A 233 -2.75 5.87 19.41
N LEU A 234 -1.54 5.77 19.96
CA LEU A 234 -0.34 6.32 19.35
C LEU A 234 0.21 5.48 18.20
N CYS A 235 0.08 4.14 18.16
CA CYS A 235 0.55 3.37 17.00
C CYS A 235 -0.28 3.66 15.74
N VAL A 236 -1.61 3.82 15.86
CA VAL A 236 -2.43 4.29 14.75
C VAL A 236 -2.12 5.75 14.44
N TYR A 237 -1.89 6.59 15.46
CA TYR A 237 -1.58 8.02 15.24
C TYR A 237 -0.18 8.27 14.64
N PHE A 238 0.86 7.50 14.98
CA PHE A 238 2.22 7.60 14.41
C PHE A 238 2.36 6.88 13.07
N MET A 239 1.57 5.83 12.82
CA MET A 239 1.49 5.21 11.49
C MET A 239 0.62 6.01 10.52
N VAL A 240 -0.33 6.84 11.00
CA VAL A 240 -1.17 7.73 10.17
C VAL A 240 -0.62 9.16 10.09
N LYS A 241 0.03 9.66 11.14
CA LYS A 241 0.85 10.88 11.10
C LYS A 241 2.31 10.46 11.14
N CYS A 242 2.86 10.30 9.94
CA CYS A 242 4.27 10.43 9.61
C CYS A 242 5.07 11.13 10.72
N TYR A 243 6.13 10.47 11.19
CA TYR A 243 7.11 11.06 12.10
C TYR A 243 7.43 12.50 11.67
N PRO A 244 7.27 13.50 12.55
CA PRO A 244 7.79 14.82 12.28
C PRO A 244 9.31 14.72 12.20
N SER A 245 9.85 15.06 11.04
CA SER A 245 11.27 15.29 10.85
C SER A 245 11.75 16.40 11.76
N LYS A 246 12.80 16.07 12.53
CA LYS A 246 13.81 16.94 13.17
C LYS A 246 13.32 17.98 14.19
N CYS A 247 13.94 17.93 15.37
CA CYS A 247 14.49 19.14 15.97
C CYS A 247 15.98 18.88 16.17
N GLY A 248 16.80 19.60 15.40
CA GLY A 248 18.17 19.89 15.80
C GLY A 248 18.17 20.91 16.92
N GLY A 249 19.17 20.82 17.77
CA GLY A 249 19.41 21.62 18.97
C GLY A 249 20.41 20.88 19.83
#